data_AF-A0A8T4Y9K4-F1
#
_entry.id   AF-A0A8T4Y9K4-F1
#
_cell.length_a   1.000
_cell.length_b   1.000
_cell.length_c   1.000
_cell.angle_alpha   90.00
_cell.angle_beta   90.00
_cell.angle_gamma   90.00
#
_symmetry.space_group_name_H-M   'P 1'
#
loop_
_entity.id
_entity.type
_entity.pdbx_description
1 polymer ?
#
loop_
_entity_poly.entity_id
_entity_poly.type
_entity_poly.pdbx_seq_one_letter_code
_entity_poly.pdbx_strand_id
1 'polypeptide(L)'
;MAEASEKLPISEFYKVVDYVTIFKSEKWWEAIVVFESFGKRAIGLYLWQKRNGNWKRKHKFNVRNLDEWNKLKNAIEKLTPKLLSK
;
A
#
# COMPACT_ATOMS: atom_id res chain seq x y z
N MET A 1 23.23 14.11 5.43
CA MET A 1 22.75 14.04 4.04
C MET A 1 21.24 14.11 4.09
N ALA A 2 20.63 15.14 3.49
CA ALA A 2 19.18 15.18 3.38
C ALA A 2 18.73 14.01 2.50
N GLU A 3 18.03 13.02 3.06
CA GLU A 3 17.40 11.99 2.26
C GLU A 3 16.39 12.68 1.34
N ALA A 4 16.73 12.76 0.05
CA ALA A 4 15.76 13.11 -0.96
C ALA A 4 14.60 12.13 -0.84
N SER A 5 13.42 12.64 -0.51
CA SER A 5 12.21 11.84 -0.36
C SER A 5 11.98 11.05 -1.66
N GLU A 6 12.29 9.75 -1.63
CA GLU A 6 12.16 8.88 -2.79
C GLU A 6 10.68 8.78 -3.17
N LYS A 7 10.34 9.09 -4.44
CA LYS A 7 8.97 9.01 -4.94
C LYS A 7 8.49 7.55 -4.91
N LEU A 8 7.21 7.34 -4.60
CA LEU A 8 6.61 6.01 -4.66
C LEU A 8 6.75 5.39 -6.07
N PRO A 9 7.15 4.12 -6.19
CA PRO A 9 7.31 3.42 -7.47
C PRO A 9 5.97 2.96 -8.03
N ILE A 10 5.10 3.94 -8.31
CA ILE A 10 3.78 3.80 -8.91
C ILE A 10 3.82 4.41 -10.31
N SER A 11 3.15 3.75 -11.27
CA SER A 11 3.00 4.28 -12.63
C SER A 11 2.32 5.65 -12.60
N GLU A 12 2.83 6.58 -13.41
CA GLU A 12 2.30 7.95 -13.55
C GLU A 12 0.85 7.98 -14.07
N PHE A 13 0.37 6.86 -14.61
CA PHE A 13 -1.03 6.65 -14.93
C PHE A 13 -1.97 6.90 -13.72
N TYR A 14 -1.50 6.61 -12.51
CA TYR A 14 -2.26 6.86 -11.28
C TYR A 14 -1.89 8.21 -10.69
N LYS A 15 -2.92 9.02 -10.39
CA LYS A 15 -2.72 10.23 -9.58
C LYS A 15 -2.70 9.83 -8.11
N VAL A 16 -1.52 9.86 -7.49
CA VAL A 16 -1.40 9.67 -6.03
C VAL A 16 -1.98 10.89 -5.33
N VAL A 17 -2.96 10.66 -4.45
CA VAL A 17 -3.58 11.70 -3.64
C VAL A 17 -2.82 11.86 -2.32
N ASP A 18 -2.55 10.74 -1.64
CA ASP A 18 -1.78 10.69 -0.40
C ASP A 18 -1.27 9.27 -0.15
N TYR A 19 -0.31 9.10 0.76
CA TYR A 19 0.20 7.79 1.14
C TYR A 19 0.81 7.75 2.55
N VAL A 20 0.82 6.54 3.11
CA VAL A 20 1.54 6.21 4.34
C VAL A 20 2.46 5.03 4.05
N THR A 21 3.75 5.19 4.34
CA THR A 21 4.70 4.06 4.32
C THR A 21 4.53 3.26 5.60
N ILE A 22 4.26 1.96 5.48
CA ILE A 22 4.11 1.05 6.62
C ILE A 22 5.47 0.46 6.99
N PHE A 23 6.27 0.11 5.99
CA PHE A 23 7.59 -0.48 6.17
C PHE A 23 8.48 -0.13 4.98
N LYS A 24 9.75 0.20 5.24
CA LYS A 24 10.75 0.39 4.19
C LYS A 24 12.12 -0.10 4.66
N SER A 25 12.79 -0.84 3.79
CA SER A 25 14.14 -1.37 3.96
C SER A 25 14.88 -1.30 2.62
N GLU A 26 16.13 -1.76 2.57
CA GLU A 26 16.89 -1.82 1.31
C GLU A 26 16.26 -2.75 0.26
N LYS A 27 15.52 -3.78 0.70
CA LYS A 27 14.96 -4.83 -0.17
C LYS A 27 13.45 -4.72 -0.37
N TRP A 28 12.73 -4.15 0.59
CA TRP A 28 11.27 -4.16 0.64
C TRP A 28 10.71 -2.80 0.98
N TRP A 29 9.60 -2.44 0.34
CA TRP A 29 8.83 -1.24 0.64
C TRP A 29 7.35 -1.56 0.60
N GLU A 30 6.66 -1.29 1.71
CA GLU A 30 5.22 -1.42 1.86
C GLU A 30 4.59 -0.05 2.13
N ALA A 31 3.52 0.27 1.41
CA ALA A 31 2.78 1.51 1.61
C ALA A 31 1.28 1.34 1.33
N ILE A 32 0.48 2.12 2.05
CA ILE A 32 -0.94 2.33 1.80
C ILE A 32 -1.08 3.64 1.04
N VAL A 33 -1.76 3.62 -0.10
CA VAL A 33 -1.77 4.75 -1.04
C VAL A 33 -3.20 5.05 -1.45
N VAL A 34 -3.66 6.28 -1.25
CA VAL A 34 -4.89 6.76 -1.90
C VAL A 34 -4.52 7.24 -3.29
N PHE A 35 -5.14 6.66 -4.31
CA PHE A 35 -4.88 7.05 -5.70
C PHE A 35 -6.19 7.22 -6.47
N GLU A 36 -6.12 8.02 -7.53
CA GLU A 36 -7.21 8.23 -8.48
C GLU A 36 -6.86 7.64 -9.84
N SER A 37 -7.85 7.03 -10.49
CA SER A 37 -7.78 6.47 -11.83
C SER A 37 -9.15 6.62 -12.49
N PHE A 38 -9.20 7.13 -13.71
CA PHE A 38 -10.45 7.36 -14.45
C PHE A 38 -11.53 8.09 -13.60
N GLY A 39 -11.12 9.11 -12.83
CA GLY A 39 -12.01 9.89 -11.98
C GLY A 39 -12.54 9.18 -10.72
N LYS A 40 -12.06 7.97 -10.41
CA LYS A 40 -12.44 7.21 -9.21
C LYS A 40 -11.25 7.07 -8.27
N ARG A 41 -11.51 7.27 -6.97
CA ARG A 41 -10.51 7.05 -5.91
C ARG A 41 -10.58 5.62 -5.37
N ALA A 42 -9.42 5.09 -5.03
CA ALA A 42 -9.28 3.81 -4.34
C ALA A 42 -8.07 3.86 -3.38
N ILE A 43 -8.08 2.98 -2.39
CA ILE A 43 -6.91 2.73 -1.54
C ILE A 43 -6.16 1.53 -2.13
N GLY A 44 -4.85 1.64 -2.30
CA GLY A 44 -3.96 0.57 -2.72
C GLY A 44 -2.99 0.20 -1.61
N LEU A 45 -2.97 -1.08 -1.25
CA LEU A 45 -1.94 -1.69 -0.43
C LEU A 45 -0.86 -2.20 -1.38
N TYR A 46 0.32 -1.60 -1.33
CA TYR A 46 1.42 -1.94 -2.22
C TYR A 46 2.56 -2.58 -1.44
N LEU A 47 3.14 -3.61 -2.03
CA LEU A 47 4.45 -4.15 -1.65
C LEU A 47 5.36 -4.15 -2.87
N TRP A 48 6.50 -3.48 -2.76
CA TRP A 48 7.58 -3.52 -3.73
C TRP A 48 8.78 -4.26 -3.19
N GLN A 49 9.48 -4.93 -4.10
CA GLN A 49 10.77 -5.54 -3.84
C GLN A 49 11.82 -4.86 -4.71
N LYS A 50 12.95 -4.49 -4.13
CA LYS A 50 14.10 -3.96 -4.88
C LYS A 50 14.78 -5.13 -5.61
N ARG A 51 14.90 -5.02 -6.93
CA ARG A 51 15.56 -5.98 -7.81
C ARG A 51 16.44 -5.22 -8.79
N ASN A 52 17.74 -5.52 -8.80
CA ASN A 52 18.73 -4.87 -9.67
C ASN A 52 18.65 -3.33 -9.57
N GLY A 53 18.69 -2.83 -8.33
CA GLY A 53 18.61 -1.39 -8.03
C GLY A 53 17.23 -0.76 -8.17
N ASN A 54 16.25 -1.46 -8.76
CA ASN A 54 14.94 -0.89 -9.09
C ASN A 54 13.81 -1.50 -8.26
N TRP A 55 12.87 -0.67 -7.81
CA TRP A 55 11.65 -1.15 -7.17
C TRP A 55 10.73 -1.83 -8.20
N LYS A 56 10.35 -3.07 -7.91
CA LYS A 56 9.37 -3.84 -8.70
C LYS A 56 8.20 -4.21 -7.82
N ARG A 57 6.99 -3.92 -8.30
CA ARG A 57 5.75 -4.23 -7.57
C ARG A 57 5.62 -5.75 -7.42
N LYS A 58 5.63 -6.21 -6.18
CA LYS A 58 5.48 -7.63 -5.83
C LYS A 58 4.01 -7.96 -5.55
N HIS A 59 3.32 -7.12 -4.77
CA HIS A 59 1.90 -7.23 -4.52
C HIS A 59 1.19 -5.88 -4.63
N LYS A 60 -0.08 -5.94 -5.03
CA LYS A 60 -1.02 -4.82 -5.01
C LYS A 60 -2.40 -5.37 -4.68
N PHE A 61 -3.00 -4.85 -3.62
CA PHE A 61 -4.40 -5.09 -3.29
C PHE A 61 -5.12 -3.75 -3.23
N ASN A 62 -6.36 -3.68 -3.72
CA ASN A 62 -7.12 -2.43 -3.77
C ASN A 62 -8.39 -2.54 -2.95
N VAL A 63 -8.76 -1.44 -2.29
CA VAL A 63 -10.06 -1.23 -1.67
C VAL A 63 -10.74 -0.11 -2.45
N ARG A 64 -11.85 -0.43 -3.12
CA ARG A 64 -12.47 0.46 -4.13
C ARG A 64 -13.58 1.33 -3.58
N ASN A 65 -14.14 0.96 -2.44
CA ASN A 65 -15.24 1.69 -1.81
C ASN A 65 -15.32 1.38 -0.31
N LEU A 66 -16.23 2.07 0.38
CA LEU A 66 -16.40 2.00 1.83
C LEU A 66 -16.97 0.65 2.31
N ASP A 67 -17.83 0.00 1.52
CA ASP A 67 -18.38 -1.31 1.88
C ASP A 67 -17.29 -2.40 1.87
N GLU A 68 -16.46 -2.43 0.82
CA GLU A 68 -15.30 -3.31 0.74
C GLU A 68 -14.33 -3.07 1.90
N TRP A 69 -14.07 -1.80 2.25
CA TRP A 69 -13.26 -1.45 3.41
C TRP A 69 -13.84 -2.02 4.71
N ASN A 70 -15.13 -1.78 4.96
CA ASN A 70 -15.77 -2.22 6.19
C ASN A 70 -15.75 -3.75 6.34
N LYS A 71 -15.99 -4.49 5.24
CA LYS A 71 -15.89 -5.96 5.24
C LYS A 71 -14.49 -6.44 5.61
N LEU A 72 -13.45 -5.85 5.00
CA LEU A 72 -12.06 -6.19 5.27
C LEU A 72 -11.66 -5.85 6.71
N LYS A 73 -11.95 -4.62 7.15
CA LYS A 73 -11.69 -4.15 8.50
C LYS A 73 -12.33 -5.07 9.54
N ASN A 74 -13.62 -5.37 9.40
CA ASN A 74 -14.33 -6.23 10.34
C ASN A 74 -13.75 -7.66 10.36
N ALA A 75 -13.35 -8.20 9.21
CA ALA A 75 -12.72 -9.52 9.15
C ALA A 75 -11.34 -9.53 9.82
N ILE A 76 -10.52 -8.49 9.62
CA ILE A 76 -9.23 -8.32 10.29
C ILE A 76 -9.45 -8.24 11.80
N GLU A 77 -10.32 -7.33 12.25
CA GLU A 77 -10.65 -7.14 13.68
C GLU A 77 -11.15 -8.43 14.33
N LYS A 78 -12.00 -9.20 13.64
CA LYS A 78 -12.48 -10.50 14.12
C LYS A 78 -11.36 -11.52 14.33
N LEU A 79 -10.29 -11.45 13.54
CA LEU A 79 -9.16 -12.38 13.61
C LEU A 79 -8.02 -11.88 14.51
N THR A 80 -7.94 -10.57 14.79
CA THR A 80 -6.89 -9.97 15.63
C THR A 80 -6.70 -10.67 16.99
N PRO A 81 -7.74 -11.07 17.74
CA PRO A 81 -7.55 -11.75 19.02
C PRO A 81 -6.73 -13.04 18.93
N LYS A 82 -6.76 -13.73 17.78
CA LYS A 82 -6.01 -14.97 17.56
C LYS A 82 -4.50 -14.76 17.42
N LEU A 83 -4.05 -13.52 17.21
CA LEU A 83 -2.61 -13.21 17.18
C LEU A 83 -1.96 -13.31 18.55
N LEU A 84 -2.76 -13.21 19.62
CA LEU A 84 -2.28 -13.19 21.01
C LEU A 84 -2.46 -14.55 21.71
N SER A 85 -3.34 -15.42 21.20
CA SER A 85 -3.50 -16.78 21.70
C SER A 85 -2.41 -17.68 21.10
N LYS A 86 -1.44 -18.10 21.93
CA LYS A 86 -0.53 -19.20 21.61
C LYS A 86 -1.19 -20.55 21.86
#